data_AF-A0AAU8CEH4-F1
#
_entry.id   AF-A0AAU8CEH4-F1
#
_cell.length_a   1.000
_cell.length_b   1.000
_cell.length_c   1.000
_cell.angle_alpha   90.00
_cell.angle_beta   90.00
_cell.angle_gamma   90.00
#
_symmetry.space_group_name_H-M   'P 1'
#
loop_
_entity.id
_entity.type
_entity.pdbx_description
1 polymer ?
#
loop_
_entity_poly.entity_id
_entity_poly.type
_entity_poly.pdbx_seq_one_letter_code
_entity_poly.pdbx_strand_id
1 'polypeptide(L)'
;MSDRSRKFGFLRPKERAYLYEQDHYLGTVDGEGPEQPANTKSRIKNEVVANLDDVISDFRRDLLAVSNFQRAATLHDQFVYENTTLSFSKSELESLKRQIEGMIEQAEDHPVSAEREELGGVLELMYGTVDLEDPAESDNPPDAEELEELYSRRQELSQHLYTVLSKEGLPEILAHIGNHGKCELSGRRINGEGEWWAQVASRELVPELATKDEETVGAAQYELTDDGEAVLECWEGLQETKTIQIQSDLRPDESTRKIVLQTLAEHFPKNYSG
;
A
#
# COMPACT_ATOMS: atom_id res chain seq x y z
N MET A 1 34.53 -13.03 -18.06
CA MET A 1 33.11 -13.42 -18.15
C MET A 1 32.61 -13.59 -16.73
N SER A 2 31.84 -12.61 -16.30
CA SER A 2 31.21 -12.50 -14.99
C SER A 2 29.99 -13.42 -14.93
N ASP A 3 29.97 -14.32 -13.96
CA ASP A 3 28.77 -14.53 -13.16
C ASP A 3 29.17 -15.22 -11.87
N ARG A 4 29.27 -14.44 -10.78
CA ARG A 4 29.51 -14.93 -9.42
C ARG A 4 28.43 -14.37 -8.52
N SER A 5 27.18 -14.66 -8.87
CA SER A 5 26.07 -14.58 -7.93
C SER A 5 26.24 -15.72 -6.92
N ARG A 6 26.83 -15.41 -5.77
CA ARG A 6 26.59 -16.23 -4.57
C ARG A 6 25.25 -15.78 -4.00
N LYS A 7 24.23 -16.62 -4.21
CA LYS A 7 22.89 -16.50 -3.62
C LYS A 7 22.97 -16.33 -2.10
N PHE A 8 22.58 -15.15 -1.62
CA PHE A 8 22.73 -14.68 -0.25
C PHE A 8 21.67 -15.32 0.66
N GLY A 9 22.09 -16.20 1.56
CA GLY A 9 21.28 -16.62 2.71
C GLY A 9 22.17 -17.26 3.78
N PHE A 10 21.58 -17.54 4.95
CA PHE A 10 22.33 -17.89 6.16
C PHE A 10 22.74 -19.36 6.23
N LEU A 11 22.18 -20.21 5.37
CA LEU A 11 22.60 -21.61 5.24
C LEU A 11 23.80 -21.72 4.30
N ARG A 12 24.84 -22.42 4.75
CA ARG A 12 26.03 -22.69 3.95
C ARG A 12 25.67 -23.62 2.78
N PRO A 13 26.42 -23.59 1.66
CA PRO A 13 26.15 -24.45 0.50
C PRO A 13 26.03 -25.94 0.83
N LYS A 14 26.83 -26.43 1.78
CA LYS A 14 26.77 -27.83 2.24
C LYS A 14 25.50 -28.14 3.04
N GLU A 15 24.97 -27.16 3.77
CA GLU A 15 23.74 -27.31 4.58
C GLU A 15 22.51 -27.26 3.67
N ARG A 16 22.51 -26.39 2.65
CA ARG A 16 21.48 -26.38 1.59
C ARG A 16 21.47 -27.68 0.79
N ALA A 17 22.64 -28.20 0.43
CA ALA A 17 22.76 -29.50 -0.23
C ALA A 17 22.14 -30.62 0.60
N TYR A 18 22.48 -30.68 1.89
CA TYR A 18 21.93 -31.67 2.82
C TYR A 18 20.40 -31.55 2.95
N LEU A 19 19.86 -30.34 3.11
CA LEU A 19 18.41 -30.14 3.21
C LEU A 19 17.67 -30.39 1.89
N TYR A 20 18.32 -30.15 0.75
CA TYR A 20 17.79 -30.50 -0.57
C TYR A 20 17.71 -32.01 -0.76
N GLU A 21 18.73 -32.76 -0.35
CA GLU A 21 18.74 -34.23 -0.37
C GLU A 21 17.67 -34.87 0.54
N GLN A 22 17.15 -34.13 1.52
CA GLN A 22 16.09 -34.55 2.44
C GLN A 22 14.70 -33.98 2.07
N ASP A 23 14.53 -33.45 0.84
CA ASP A 23 13.29 -32.81 0.37
C ASP A 23 12.79 -31.65 1.24
N HIS A 24 13.69 -30.99 1.97
CA HIS A 24 13.37 -29.86 2.86
C HIS A 24 13.71 -28.50 2.23
N TYR A 25 14.46 -28.47 1.13
CA TYR A 25 14.89 -27.24 0.44
C TYR A 25 14.36 -27.19 -1.01
N LEU A 26 13.72 -26.08 -1.40
CA LEU A 26 13.02 -25.93 -2.69
C LEU A 26 13.83 -25.17 -3.77
N GLY A 27 15.10 -24.86 -3.53
CA GLY A 27 15.97 -24.12 -4.45
C GLY A 27 17.01 -24.98 -5.17
N THR A 28 17.67 -24.44 -6.20
CA THR A 28 18.80 -25.10 -6.89
C THR A 28 20.09 -24.98 -6.08
N VAL A 29 20.88 -26.06 -6.00
CA VAL A 29 22.15 -26.12 -5.26
C VAL A 29 23.31 -26.13 -6.25
N ASP A 30 23.93 -24.98 -6.49
CA ASP A 30 25.18 -24.89 -7.27
C ASP A 30 26.40 -24.89 -6.33
N GLY A 31 27.37 -25.76 -6.59
CA GLY A 31 28.56 -25.94 -5.75
C GLY A 31 29.81 -25.24 -6.30
N GLU A 32 30.54 -24.52 -5.44
CA GLU A 32 31.96 -24.75 -5.09
C GLU A 32 32.65 -23.59 -4.32
N GLY A 33 33.57 -23.96 -3.42
CA GLY A 33 34.76 -23.18 -3.01
C GLY A 33 34.68 -22.36 -1.69
N PRO A 34 35.66 -22.50 -0.75
CA PRO A 34 35.69 -21.71 0.48
C PRO A 34 36.13 -20.26 0.18
N GLU A 35 35.36 -19.24 0.60
CA GLU A 35 35.85 -17.85 0.64
C GLU A 35 36.10 -17.40 2.08
N GLN A 36 37.11 -16.54 2.19
CA GLN A 36 37.56 -15.94 3.45
C GLN A 36 36.57 -14.88 3.98
N PRO A 37 36.45 -14.74 5.32
CA PRO A 37 35.45 -13.91 6.00
C PRO A 37 35.62 -12.38 5.85
N ALA A 38 36.74 -11.90 5.29
CA ALA A 38 37.04 -10.46 5.24
C ALA A 38 36.34 -9.70 4.10
N ASN A 39 35.82 -10.38 3.07
CA ASN A 39 35.19 -9.73 1.91
C ASN A 39 33.66 -9.63 1.98
N THR A 40 33.03 -10.24 2.98
CA THR A 40 31.56 -10.31 3.08
C THR A 40 30.95 -8.96 3.41
N LYS A 41 31.58 -8.17 4.30
CA LYS A 41 31.04 -6.89 4.78
C LYS A 41 31.02 -5.78 3.72
N SER A 42 32.09 -5.66 2.92
CA SER A 42 32.19 -4.67 1.84
C SER A 42 31.38 -5.07 0.59
N ARG A 43 31.15 -6.37 0.38
CA ARG A 43 30.34 -6.87 -0.74
C ARG A 43 28.84 -6.77 -0.44
N ILE A 44 28.40 -7.13 0.77
CA ILE A 44 27.02 -6.94 1.25
C ILE A 44 26.59 -5.47 1.10
N LYS A 45 27.42 -4.52 1.54
CA LYS A 45 27.09 -3.08 1.42
C LYS A 45 26.87 -2.62 -0.03
N ASN A 46 27.57 -3.20 -1.01
CA ASN A 46 27.51 -2.78 -2.41
C ASN A 46 26.49 -3.57 -3.24
N GLU A 47 26.14 -4.80 -2.86
CA GLU A 47 25.21 -5.67 -3.60
C GLU A 47 23.80 -5.71 -2.99
N VAL A 48 23.63 -5.51 -1.67
CA VAL A 48 22.31 -5.48 -1.01
C VAL A 48 21.45 -4.29 -1.45
N VAL A 49 22.07 -3.14 -1.75
CA VAL A 49 21.34 -1.97 -2.26
C VAL A 49 20.85 -2.20 -3.70
N ALA A 50 21.49 -3.07 -4.47
CA ALA A 50 21.19 -3.29 -5.89
C ALA A 50 20.26 -4.48 -6.16
N ASN A 51 20.23 -5.50 -5.29
CA ASN A 51 19.50 -6.77 -5.50
C ASN A 51 18.75 -7.23 -4.24
N LEU A 52 18.10 -6.29 -3.54
CA LEU A 52 17.42 -6.54 -2.26
C LEU A 52 16.37 -7.69 -2.35
N ASP A 53 15.64 -7.77 -3.45
CA ASP A 53 14.57 -8.75 -3.65
C ASP A 53 15.09 -10.20 -3.73
N ASP A 54 16.22 -10.42 -4.40
CA ASP A 54 16.83 -11.75 -4.51
C ASP A 54 17.39 -12.22 -3.16
N VAL A 55 17.96 -11.29 -2.39
CA VAL A 55 18.46 -11.55 -1.03
C VAL A 55 17.29 -11.93 -0.11
N ILE A 56 16.20 -11.17 -0.11
CA ILE A 56 15.01 -11.46 0.71
C ILE A 56 14.40 -12.82 0.33
N SER A 57 14.33 -13.12 -0.97
CA SER A 57 13.81 -14.39 -1.49
C SER A 57 14.62 -15.60 -1.02
N ASP A 58 15.95 -15.52 -1.08
CA ASP A 58 16.84 -16.59 -0.64
C ASP A 58 16.79 -16.78 0.89
N PHE A 59 16.70 -15.70 1.67
CA PHE A 59 16.47 -15.77 3.12
C PHE A 59 15.14 -16.44 3.47
N ARG A 60 14.06 -16.11 2.76
CA ARG A 60 12.74 -16.72 2.96
C ARG A 60 12.76 -18.22 2.69
N ARG A 61 13.49 -18.65 1.65
CA ARG A 61 13.68 -20.08 1.31
C ARG A 61 14.47 -20.81 2.40
N ASP A 62 15.56 -20.22 2.90
CA ASP A 62 16.35 -20.82 3.98
C ASP A 62 15.52 -20.94 5.28
N LEU A 63 14.72 -19.94 5.64
CA LEU A 63 13.82 -19.99 6.81
C LEU A 63 12.76 -21.10 6.70
N LEU A 64 12.14 -21.22 5.53
CA LEU A 64 11.16 -22.28 5.27
C LEU A 64 11.79 -23.67 5.36
N ALA A 65 13.02 -23.82 4.85
CA ALA A 65 13.74 -25.08 4.90
C ALA A 65 14.10 -25.48 6.34
N VAL A 66 14.55 -24.54 7.17
CA VAL A 66 14.80 -24.77 8.60
C VAL A 66 13.51 -25.12 9.33
N SER A 67 12.41 -24.42 9.06
CA SER A 67 11.10 -24.72 9.65
C SER A 67 10.63 -26.13 9.28
N ASN A 68 10.81 -26.56 8.04
CA ASN A 68 10.45 -27.90 7.58
C ASN A 68 11.35 -28.97 8.21
N PHE A 69 12.65 -28.72 8.31
CA PHE A 69 13.59 -29.57 9.01
C PHE A 69 13.21 -29.72 10.49
N GLN A 70 12.93 -28.64 11.21
CA GLN A 70 12.54 -28.70 12.63
C GLN A 70 11.27 -29.52 12.87
N ARG A 71 10.34 -29.54 11.92
CA ARG A 71 9.10 -30.34 11.97
C ARG A 71 9.35 -31.84 11.74
N ALA A 72 10.40 -32.20 11.00
CA ALA A 72 10.68 -33.57 10.59
C ALA A 72 11.90 -34.20 11.30
N ALA A 73 12.74 -33.39 11.94
CA ALA A 73 14.03 -33.80 12.48
C ALA A 73 13.90 -34.74 13.69
N THR A 74 14.78 -35.75 13.74
CA THR A 74 14.95 -36.57 14.94
C THR A 74 15.79 -35.82 15.99
N LEU A 75 15.78 -36.29 17.25
CA LEU A 75 16.59 -35.74 18.35
C LEU A 75 18.09 -35.62 18.02
N HIS A 76 18.62 -36.53 17.19
CA HIS A 76 20.02 -36.50 16.78
C HIS A 76 20.31 -35.38 15.77
N ASP A 77 19.39 -35.16 14.83
CA ASP A 77 19.53 -34.12 13.79
C ASP A 77 19.42 -32.71 14.40
N GLN A 78 18.54 -32.55 15.40
CA GLN A 78 18.44 -31.32 16.19
C GLN A 78 19.75 -31.01 16.92
N PHE A 79 20.36 -32.01 17.56
CA PHE A 79 21.61 -31.82 18.31
C PHE A 79 22.79 -31.42 17.40
N VAL A 80 22.87 -31.96 16.18
CA VAL A 80 23.88 -31.57 15.20
C VAL A 80 23.65 -30.12 14.75
N TYR A 81 22.41 -29.77 14.38
CA TYR A 81 22.05 -28.42 13.95
C TYR A 81 22.34 -27.35 15.02
N GLU A 82 21.96 -27.61 16.28
CA GLU A 82 22.20 -26.70 17.41
C GLU A 82 23.69 -26.44 17.67
N ASN A 83 24.54 -27.46 17.53
CA ASN A 83 25.95 -27.34 17.86
C ASN A 83 26.83 -26.83 16.71
N THR A 84 26.45 -27.05 15.44
CA THR A 84 27.28 -26.65 14.29
C THR A 84 26.78 -25.42 13.55
N THR A 85 25.47 -25.30 13.40
CA THR A 85 24.86 -24.34 12.47
C THR A 85 24.20 -23.19 13.22
N LEU A 86 23.44 -23.48 14.27
CA LEU A 86 22.73 -22.47 15.06
C LEU A 86 23.68 -21.44 15.68
N SER A 87 24.83 -21.86 16.22
CA SER A 87 25.80 -20.96 16.84
C SER A 87 26.43 -19.95 15.85
N PHE A 88 26.57 -20.34 14.58
CA PHE A 88 27.10 -19.49 13.52
C PHE A 88 26.00 -18.59 12.91
N SER A 89 24.83 -19.18 12.64
CA SER A 89 23.70 -18.46 12.05
C SER A 89 23.02 -17.51 13.05
N LYS A 90 23.12 -17.73 14.37
CA LYS A 90 22.53 -16.85 15.39
C LYS A 90 23.07 -15.43 15.31
N SER A 91 24.38 -15.26 15.16
CA SER A 91 24.95 -13.90 15.02
C SER A 91 24.55 -13.21 13.71
N GLU A 92 24.38 -13.98 12.64
CA GLU A 92 23.94 -13.44 11.35
C GLU A 92 22.45 -13.07 11.40
N LEU A 93 21.61 -13.89 12.03
CA LEU A 93 20.19 -13.62 12.25
C LEU A 93 19.95 -12.43 13.18
N GLU A 94 20.72 -12.30 14.27
CA GLU A 94 20.66 -11.12 15.14
C GLU A 94 21.11 -9.85 14.41
N SER A 95 22.12 -9.95 13.55
CA SER A 95 22.57 -8.82 12.72
C SER A 95 21.52 -8.44 11.68
N LEU A 96 20.87 -9.41 11.05
CA LEU A 96 19.81 -9.17 10.09
C LEU A 96 18.58 -8.57 10.77
N LYS A 97 18.19 -9.10 11.94
CA LYS A 97 17.10 -8.55 12.74
C LYS A 97 17.34 -7.06 13.01
N ARG A 98 18.53 -6.67 13.47
CA ARG A 98 18.87 -5.25 13.69
C ARG A 98 18.87 -4.43 12.40
N GLN A 99 19.27 -5.01 11.27
CA GLN A 99 19.20 -4.31 9.98
C GLN A 99 17.76 -4.11 9.53
N ILE A 100 16.89 -5.09 9.72
CA ILE A 100 15.46 -4.99 9.44
C ILE A 100 14.82 -3.96 10.36
N GLU A 101 15.09 -4.00 11.66
CA GLU A 101 14.62 -3.01 12.64
C GLU A 101 15.08 -1.60 12.25
N GLY A 102 16.35 -1.42 11.88
CA GLY A 102 16.85 -0.12 11.41
C GLY A 102 16.28 0.33 10.07
N MET A 103 15.91 -0.61 9.18
CA MET A 103 15.21 -0.28 7.94
C MET A 103 13.74 0.09 8.19
N ILE A 104 13.09 -0.53 9.18
CA ILE A 104 11.73 -0.16 9.62
C ILE A 104 11.77 1.26 10.20
N GLU A 105 12.68 1.54 11.14
CA GLU A 105 12.86 2.88 11.72
C GLU A 105 13.15 3.94 10.65
N GLN A 106 14.02 3.64 9.67
CA GLN A 106 14.28 4.53 8.54
C GLN A 106 13.08 4.71 7.60
N ALA A 107 12.23 3.70 7.46
CA ALA A 107 11.02 3.79 6.65
C ALA A 107 9.94 4.63 7.38
N GLU A 108 9.83 4.48 8.70
CA GLU A 108 8.93 5.24 9.56
C GLU A 108 9.33 6.73 9.62
N ASP A 109 10.63 7.03 9.70
CA ASP A 109 11.19 8.39 9.68
C ASP A 109 11.22 9.02 8.27
N HIS A 110 10.89 8.27 7.21
CA HIS A 110 10.93 8.78 5.85
C HIS A 110 9.83 9.83 5.65
N PRO A 111 10.07 10.96 4.96
CA PRO A 111 9.06 12.01 4.75
C PRO A 111 7.77 11.49 4.09
N VAL A 112 7.89 10.53 3.18
CA VAL A 112 6.75 9.81 2.56
C VAL A 112 5.85 9.15 3.62
N SER A 113 6.41 8.66 4.74
CA SER A 113 5.65 8.06 5.83
C SER A 113 4.78 9.11 6.54
N ALA A 114 5.38 10.24 6.91
CA ALA A 114 4.64 11.35 7.54
C ALA A 114 3.57 11.95 6.61
N GLU A 115 3.88 12.11 5.31
CA GLU A 115 2.92 12.55 4.30
C GLU A 115 1.77 11.53 4.15
N ARG A 116 2.10 10.23 4.15
CA ARG A 116 1.13 9.14 4.07
C ARG A 116 0.23 9.07 5.31
N GLU A 117 0.75 9.36 6.50
CA GLU A 117 -0.05 9.44 7.73
C GLU A 117 -1.03 10.63 7.67
N GLU A 118 -0.55 11.82 7.29
CA GLU A 118 -1.41 13.01 7.09
C GLU A 118 -2.54 12.74 6.09
N LEU A 119 -2.21 12.17 4.92
CA LEU A 119 -3.20 11.83 3.90
C LEU A 119 -4.11 10.68 4.36
N GLY A 120 -3.56 9.72 5.09
CA GLY A 120 -4.30 8.60 5.67
C GLY A 120 -5.41 9.07 6.60
N GLY A 121 -5.12 10.01 7.49
CA GLY A 121 -6.11 10.58 8.40
C GLY A 121 -7.24 11.33 7.67
N VAL A 122 -6.97 11.93 6.50
CA VAL A 122 -8.02 12.53 5.68
C VAL A 122 -8.84 11.49 4.94
N LEU A 123 -8.21 10.42 4.43
CA LEU A 123 -8.93 9.31 3.80
C LEU A 123 -9.85 8.59 4.79
N GLU A 124 -9.49 8.55 6.08
CA GLU A 124 -10.31 8.00 7.15
C GLU A 124 -11.66 8.71 7.32
N LEU A 125 -11.76 10.00 6.97
CA LEU A 125 -13.03 10.72 6.98
C LEU A 125 -14.09 10.04 6.10
N MET A 126 -13.69 9.43 4.97
CA MET A 126 -14.64 8.72 4.10
C MET A 126 -15.19 7.44 4.73
N TYR A 127 -14.43 6.81 5.62
CA TYR A 127 -14.74 5.48 6.12
C TYR A 127 -15.61 5.52 7.39
N GLY A 128 -15.87 6.73 7.92
CA GLY A 128 -16.54 6.95 9.21
C GLY A 128 -15.64 6.53 10.38
N THR A 129 -16.01 6.90 11.60
CA THR A 129 -15.34 6.46 12.83
C THR A 129 -15.63 4.99 13.14
N VAL A 130 -15.37 4.11 12.20
CA VAL A 130 -15.17 2.70 12.53
C VAL A 130 -13.74 2.64 13.04
N ASP A 131 -13.56 2.80 14.36
CA ASP A 131 -12.31 2.53 15.05
C ASP A 131 -11.92 1.08 14.74
N LEU A 132 -11.13 0.92 13.67
CA LEU A 132 -10.34 -0.28 13.39
C LEU A 132 -9.01 -0.20 14.16
N GLU A 133 -8.97 0.53 15.29
CA GLU A 133 -7.97 0.28 16.31
C GLU A 133 -8.00 -1.22 16.61
N ASP A 134 -6.81 -1.83 16.55
CA ASP A 134 -6.53 -3.26 16.52
C ASP A 134 -7.72 -4.13 16.97
N PRO A 135 -8.31 -4.99 16.12
CA PRO A 135 -9.43 -5.84 16.53
C PRO A 135 -9.10 -6.73 17.74
N ALA A 136 -7.82 -6.86 18.12
CA ALA A 136 -7.39 -7.46 19.37
C ALA A 136 -7.69 -6.64 20.65
N GLU A 137 -7.90 -5.32 20.53
CA GLU A 137 -8.19 -4.38 21.62
C GLU A 137 -9.69 -3.98 21.72
N SER A 138 -10.51 -4.34 20.72
CA SER A 138 -11.96 -4.16 20.77
C SER A 138 -12.64 -5.15 21.72
N ASP A 139 -13.51 -4.65 22.62
CA ASP A 139 -14.37 -5.48 23.47
C ASP A 139 -15.33 -6.37 22.66
N ASN A 140 -15.53 -6.06 21.38
CA ASN A 140 -16.39 -6.81 20.46
C ASN A 140 -15.80 -6.75 19.04
N PRO A 141 -14.80 -7.59 18.72
CA PRO A 141 -14.17 -7.56 17.41
C PRO A 141 -15.19 -7.90 16.32
N PRO A 142 -15.19 -7.17 15.18
CA PRO A 142 -16.01 -7.53 14.04
C PRO A 142 -15.65 -8.95 13.59
N ASP A 143 -16.66 -9.72 13.22
CA ASP A 143 -16.41 -11.05 12.69
C ASP A 143 -15.80 -10.98 11.28
N ALA A 144 -15.41 -12.13 10.72
CA ALA A 144 -14.73 -12.17 9.43
C ALA A 144 -15.60 -11.66 8.27
N GLU A 145 -16.93 -11.79 8.38
CA GLU A 145 -17.89 -11.35 7.36
C GLU A 145 -18.06 -9.82 7.43
N GLU A 146 -18.19 -9.28 8.64
CA GLU A 146 -18.25 -7.83 8.89
C GLU A 146 -16.94 -7.13 8.46
N LEU A 147 -15.77 -7.73 8.72
CA LEU A 147 -14.50 -7.22 8.22
C LEU A 147 -14.43 -7.22 6.68
N GLU A 148 -14.90 -8.28 6.03
CA GLU A 148 -14.90 -8.38 4.56
C GLU A 148 -15.83 -7.33 3.93
N GLU A 149 -16.99 -7.08 4.53
CA GLU A 149 -17.90 -6.00 4.13
C GLU A 149 -17.24 -4.62 4.29
N LEU A 150 -16.60 -4.35 5.43
CA LEU A 150 -15.89 -3.08 5.67
C LEU A 150 -14.74 -2.86 4.68
N TYR A 151 -13.95 -3.89 4.39
CA TYR A 151 -12.87 -3.79 3.39
C TYR A 151 -13.41 -3.54 1.98
N SER A 152 -14.49 -4.23 1.60
CA SER A 152 -15.14 -4.04 0.30
C SER A 152 -15.68 -2.63 0.17
N ARG A 153 -16.35 -2.15 1.22
CA ARG A 153 -16.88 -0.79 1.30
C ARG A 153 -15.80 0.27 1.19
N ARG A 154 -14.68 0.07 1.89
CA ARG A 154 -13.50 0.94 1.81
C ARG A 154 -12.95 1.02 0.39
N GLN A 155 -12.91 -0.11 -0.31
CA GLN A 155 -12.44 -0.17 -1.69
C GLN A 155 -13.39 0.57 -2.65
N GLU A 156 -14.70 0.43 -2.49
CA GLU A 156 -15.71 1.14 -3.26
C GLU A 156 -15.59 2.66 -3.12
N LEU A 157 -15.53 3.17 -1.88
CA LEU A 157 -15.38 4.60 -1.62
C LEU A 157 -14.07 5.16 -2.18
N SER A 158 -12.99 4.40 -2.07
CA SER A 158 -11.70 4.78 -2.67
C SER A 158 -11.80 4.88 -4.20
N GLN A 159 -12.53 3.96 -4.83
CA GLN A 159 -12.78 3.97 -6.27
C GLN A 159 -13.70 5.13 -6.71
N HIS A 160 -14.68 5.49 -5.88
CA HIS A 160 -15.52 6.66 -6.10
C HIS A 160 -14.70 7.94 -6.06
N LEU A 161 -13.84 8.10 -5.04
CA LEU A 161 -12.91 9.24 -4.97
C LEU A 161 -12.00 9.29 -6.21
N TYR A 162 -11.41 8.17 -6.62
CA TYR A 162 -10.60 8.12 -7.84
C TYR A 162 -11.40 8.56 -9.09
N THR A 163 -12.64 8.09 -9.23
CA THR A 163 -13.53 8.43 -10.35
C THR A 163 -13.79 9.94 -10.39
N VAL A 164 -14.12 10.52 -9.23
CA VAL A 164 -14.32 11.96 -9.06
C VAL A 164 -13.08 12.74 -9.44
N LEU A 165 -11.92 12.36 -8.91
CA LEU A 165 -10.67 13.06 -9.17
C LEU A 165 -10.15 12.86 -10.59
N SER A 166 -10.52 11.78 -11.27
CA SER A 166 -10.07 11.49 -12.64
C SER A 166 -10.79 12.32 -13.69
N LYS A 167 -12.00 12.81 -13.39
CA LYS A 167 -12.84 13.56 -14.32
C LYS A 167 -12.79 15.05 -14.04
N GLU A 168 -12.59 15.83 -15.09
CA GLU A 168 -12.56 17.29 -14.98
C GLU A 168 -13.96 17.82 -14.67
N GLY A 169 -14.06 18.69 -13.66
CA GLY A 169 -15.31 19.34 -13.28
C GLY A 169 -16.22 18.53 -12.35
N LEU A 170 -15.96 17.24 -12.13
CA LEU A 170 -16.78 16.40 -11.23
C LEU A 170 -16.66 16.80 -9.75
N PRO A 171 -15.46 17.11 -9.21
CA PRO A 171 -15.33 17.61 -7.85
C PRO A 171 -16.13 18.91 -7.63
N GLU A 172 -16.13 19.82 -8.61
CA GLU A 172 -16.87 21.08 -8.56
C GLU A 172 -18.38 20.88 -8.64
N ILE A 173 -18.83 19.87 -9.40
CA ILE A 173 -20.24 19.46 -9.45
C ILE A 173 -20.67 18.92 -8.09
N LEU A 174 -19.92 18.00 -7.49
CA LEU A 174 -20.22 17.45 -6.16
C LEU A 174 -20.27 18.55 -5.09
N ALA A 175 -19.26 19.43 -5.06
CA ALA A 175 -19.22 20.56 -4.14
C ALA A 175 -20.43 21.49 -4.34
N HIS A 176 -20.90 21.69 -5.57
CA HIS A 176 -22.08 22.51 -5.81
C HIS A 176 -23.35 21.86 -5.26
N ILE A 177 -23.52 20.55 -5.48
CA ILE A 177 -24.66 19.79 -4.95
C ILE A 177 -24.63 19.84 -3.42
N GLY A 178 -23.50 19.51 -2.78
CA GLY A 178 -23.37 19.55 -1.32
C GLY A 178 -23.72 20.92 -0.72
N ASN A 179 -23.24 22.01 -1.33
CA ASN A 179 -23.50 23.38 -0.84
C ASN A 179 -24.95 23.85 -0.99
N HIS A 180 -25.73 23.27 -1.91
CA HIS A 180 -27.10 23.72 -2.22
C HIS A 180 -28.16 22.66 -1.90
N GLY A 181 -27.75 21.48 -1.41
CA GLY A 181 -28.58 20.31 -1.28
C GLY A 181 -29.18 19.91 -2.63
N LYS A 182 -30.49 19.69 -2.65
CA LYS A 182 -31.23 19.36 -3.87
C LYS A 182 -31.20 20.52 -4.89
N CYS A 183 -30.47 20.37 -5.99
CA CYS A 183 -30.24 21.47 -6.94
C CYS A 183 -30.20 21.04 -8.43
N GLU A 184 -30.28 22.03 -9.32
CA GLU A 184 -30.22 21.83 -10.77
C GLU A 184 -28.84 22.18 -11.35
N LEU A 185 -28.39 21.40 -12.34
CA LEU A 185 -27.06 21.58 -12.97
C LEU A 185 -27.10 22.20 -14.38
N SER A 186 -28.28 22.56 -14.89
CA SER A 186 -28.52 22.86 -16.31
C SER A 186 -27.93 24.19 -16.81
N GLY A 187 -27.43 25.06 -15.92
CA GLY A 187 -26.95 26.41 -16.25
C GLY A 187 -25.44 26.62 -16.24
N ARG A 188 -24.62 25.60 -15.95
CA ARG A 188 -23.17 25.74 -15.75
C ARG A 188 -22.35 24.89 -16.72
N ARG A 189 -21.16 25.38 -17.06
CA ARG A 189 -20.17 24.69 -17.90
C ARG A 189 -18.88 24.47 -17.15
N ILE A 190 -18.20 23.35 -17.42
CA ILE A 190 -16.86 23.07 -16.89
C ILE A 190 -15.92 24.19 -17.36
N ASN A 191 -15.23 24.85 -16.44
CA ASN A 191 -14.34 26.00 -16.71
C ASN A 191 -14.98 27.15 -17.53
N GLY A 192 -16.31 27.29 -17.53
CA GLY A 192 -17.03 28.32 -18.28
C GLY A 192 -17.16 28.10 -19.79
N GLU A 193 -16.31 27.26 -20.40
CA GLU A 193 -16.30 27.02 -21.85
C GLU A 193 -16.56 25.56 -22.26
N GLY A 194 -16.39 24.61 -21.33
CA GLY A 194 -16.46 23.17 -21.57
C GLY A 194 -17.88 22.57 -21.64
N GLU A 195 -17.97 21.28 -21.37
CA GLU A 195 -19.25 20.54 -21.35
C GLU A 195 -20.21 21.11 -20.28
N TRP A 196 -21.52 20.92 -20.50
CA TRP A 196 -22.51 21.31 -19.51
C TRP A 196 -22.45 20.38 -18.29
N TRP A 197 -22.57 20.95 -17.10
CA TRP A 197 -22.52 20.19 -15.85
C TRP A 197 -23.57 19.07 -15.83
N ALA A 198 -24.79 19.36 -16.29
CA ALA A 198 -25.84 18.35 -16.40
C ALA A 198 -25.46 17.16 -17.31
N GLN A 199 -24.68 17.39 -18.38
CA GLN A 199 -24.23 16.32 -19.28
C GLN A 199 -23.14 15.47 -18.61
N VAL A 200 -22.15 16.13 -18.00
CA VAL A 200 -21.07 15.46 -17.25
C VAL A 200 -21.66 14.63 -16.12
N ALA A 201 -22.54 15.22 -15.30
CA ALA A 201 -23.20 14.53 -14.20
C ALA A 201 -23.99 13.32 -14.69
N SER A 202 -24.77 13.46 -15.77
CA SER A 202 -25.56 12.33 -16.30
C SER A 202 -24.73 11.15 -16.82
N ARG A 203 -23.46 11.39 -17.20
CA ARG A 203 -22.57 10.38 -17.78
C ARG A 203 -21.63 9.77 -16.75
N GLU A 204 -21.13 10.58 -15.82
CA GLU A 204 -20.00 10.25 -14.95
C GLU A 204 -20.38 10.15 -13.47
N LEU A 205 -21.50 10.74 -13.04
CA LEU A 205 -21.94 10.68 -11.65
C LEU A 205 -22.66 9.35 -11.41
N VAL A 206 -22.10 8.53 -10.53
CA VAL A 206 -22.69 7.24 -10.17
C VAL A 206 -23.85 7.44 -9.17
N PRO A 207 -24.92 6.64 -9.21
CA PRO A 207 -26.07 6.77 -8.32
C PRO A 207 -25.70 6.70 -6.83
N GLU A 208 -24.62 5.99 -6.51
CA GLU A 208 -24.07 5.85 -5.17
C GLU A 208 -23.52 7.18 -4.64
N LEU A 209 -23.19 8.17 -5.48
CA LEU A 209 -22.67 9.48 -5.06
C LEU A 209 -23.72 10.59 -5.08
N ALA A 210 -24.70 10.52 -5.99
CA ALA A 210 -25.83 11.42 -5.94
C ALA A 210 -27.05 10.80 -6.60
N THR A 211 -28.20 11.04 -6.00
CA THR A 211 -29.49 10.66 -6.56
C THR A 211 -29.98 11.73 -7.51
N LYS A 212 -30.61 11.29 -8.60
CA LYS A 212 -31.24 12.16 -9.59
C LYS A 212 -32.74 12.02 -9.46
N ASP A 213 -33.42 13.10 -9.07
CA ASP A 213 -34.88 13.14 -9.08
C ASP A 213 -35.38 13.42 -10.50
N GLU A 214 -36.10 12.45 -11.06
CA GLU A 214 -36.70 12.53 -12.39
C GLU A 214 -38.19 12.94 -12.35
N GLU A 215 -38.79 13.09 -11.16
CA GLU A 215 -40.20 13.47 -11.00
C GLU A 215 -40.44 14.98 -11.23
N THR A 216 -39.40 15.81 -11.19
CA THR A 216 -39.50 17.24 -11.52
C THR A 216 -39.60 17.49 -13.02
N VAL A 217 -40.78 17.93 -13.46
CA VAL A 217 -41.04 18.34 -14.84
C VAL A 217 -40.14 19.52 -15.23
N GLY A 218 -39.10 19.26 -16.03
CA GLY A 218 -38.32 20.28 -16.74
C GLY A 218 -36.84 20.37 -16.37
N ALA A 219 -36.42 19.89 -15.19
CA ALA A 219 -35.02 19.86 -14.79
C ALA A 219 -34.76 18.72 -13.80
N ALA A 220 -33.75 17.90 -14.11
CA ALA A 220 -33.26 16.88 -13.20
C ALA A 220 -32.59 17.57 -12.01
N GLN A 221 -33.10 17.29 -10.80
CA GLN A 221 -32.49 17.75 -9.57
C GLN A 221 -31.57 16.67 -9.02
N TYR A 222 -30.43 17.07 -8.48
CA TYR A 222 -29.43 16.18 -7.90
C TYR A 222 -29.29 16.46 -6.42
N GLU A 223 -29.10 15.41 -5.63
CA GLU A 223 -28.88 15.45 -4.18
C GLU A 223 -27.82 14.41 -3.81
N LEU A 224 -26.85 14.79 -2.96
CA LEU A 224 -25.80 13.87 -2.54
C LEU A 224 -26.40 12.72 -1.71
N THR A 225 -25.78 11.56 -1.85
CA THR A 225 -25.95 10.43 -0.92
C THR A 225 -24.94 10.57 0.23
N ASP A 226 -25.07 9.72 1.25
CA ASP A 226 -24.08 9.62 2.34
C ASP A 226 -22.65 9.40 1.79
N ASP A 227 -22.48 8.56 0.76
CA ASP A 227 -21.17 8.33 0.11
C ASP A 227 -20.69 9.56 -0.65
N GLY A 228 -21.62 10.27 -1.28
CA GLY A 228 -21.36 11.52 -1.98
C GLY A 228 -20.83 12.59 -1.03
N GLU A 229 -21.43 12.70 0.15
CA GLU A 229 -20.99 13.58 1.23
C GLU A 229 -19.61 13.16 1.76
N ALA A 230 -19.41 11.86 2.04
CA ALA A 230 -18.13 11.33 2.50
C ALA A 230 -16.99 11.60 1.50
N VAL A 231 -17.22 11.37 0.20
CA VAL A 231 -16.23 11.64 -0.85
C VAL A 231 -15.98 13.15 -1.01
N LEU A 232 -17.01 13.98 -0.87
CA LEU A 232 -16.86 15.44 -0.92
C LEU A 232 -16.03 15.94 0.27
N GLU A 233 -16.34 15.52 1.49
CA GLU A 233 -15.61 15.90 2.70
C GLU A 233 -14.14 15.49 2.62
N CYS A 234 -13.85 14.29 2.12
CA CYS A 234 -12.48 13.87 1.90
C CYS A 234 -11.78 14.67 0.81
N TRP A 235 -12.45 14.98 -0.29
CA TRP A 235 -11.88 15.87 -1.32
C TRP A 235 -11.54 17.25 -0.77
N GLU A 236 -12.41 17.83 0.07
CA GLU A 236 -12.16 19.12 0.73
C GLU A 236 -10.98 19.01 1.70
N GLY A 237 -10.96 17.98 2.56
CA GLY A 237 -9.87 17.73 3.49
C GLY A 237 -8.52 17.50 2.79
N LEU A 238 -8.49 16.84 1.64
CA LEU A 238 -7.25 16.57 0.90
C LEU A 238 -6.59 17.87 0.44
N GLN A 239 -7.38 18.87 0.04
CA GLN A 239 -6.88 20.19 -0.37
C GLN A 239 -6.29 20.97 0.81
N GLU A 240 -6.71 20.68 2.02
CA GLU A 240 -6.23 21.34 3.24
C GLU A 240 -4.95 20.71 3.81
N THR A 241 -4.55 19.54 3.33
CA THR A 241 -3.29 18.90 3.77
C THR A 241 -2.07 19.73 3.37
N LYS A 242 -1.06 19.75 4.26
CA LYS A 242 0.20 20.46 4.00
C LYS A 242 0.92 19.87 2.81
N THR A 243 0.89 18.54 2.66
CA THR A 243 1.47 17.83 1.52
C THR A 243 0.94 18.39 0.20
N ILE A 244 -0.38 18.54 0.06
CA ILE A 244 -1.00 19.06 -1.16
C ILE A 244 -0.75 20.56 -1.36
N GLN A 245 -0.81 21.36 -0.28
CA GLN A 245 -0.50 22.79 -0.35
C GLN A 245 0.94 23.04 -0.86
N ILE A 246 1.93 22.31 -0.31
CA ILE A 246 3.33 22.42 -0.73
C ILE A 246 3.49 22.01 -2.20
N GLN A 247 2.89 20.90 -2.63
CA GLN A 247 2.99 20.47 -4.03
C GLN A 247 2.29 21.46 -4.98
N SER A 248 1.18 22.05 -4.56
CA SER A 248 0.47 23.12 -5.29
C SER A 248 1.33 24.36 -5.46
N ASP A 249 2.03 24.79 -4.41
CA ASP A 249 2.95 25.93 -4.47
C ASP A 249 4.15 25.67 -5.39
N LEU A 250 4.63 24.42 -5.44
CA LEU A 250 5.73 24.02 -6.31
C LEU A 250 5.31 23.85 -7.78
N ARG A 251 4.02 23.65 -8.06
CA ARG A 251 3.46 23.35 -9.39
C ARG A 251 2.23 24.21 -9.70
N PRO A 252 2.38 25.55 -9.79
CA PRO A 252 1.24 26.46 -9.94
C PRO A 252 0.49 26.30 -11.27
N ASP A 253 1.12 25.70 -12.28
CA ASP A 253 0.50 25.44 -13.59
C ASP A 253 -0.37 24.17 -13.61
N GLU A 254 -0.33 23.35 -12.55
CA GLU A 254 -1.16 22.16 -12.42
C GLU A 254 -2.41 22.42 -11.59
N SER A 255 -3.54 21.82 -11.97
CA SER A 255 -4.76 21.89 -11.13
C SER A 255 -4.55 21.11 -9.83
N THR A 256 -5.10 21.61 -8.73
CA THR A 256 -5.07 20.95 -7.41
C THR A 256 -5.55 19.50 -7.50
N ARG A 257 -6.58 19.22 -8.30
CA ARG A 257 -7.08 17.86 -8.61
C ARG A 257 -5.97 16.94 -9.14
N LYS A 258 -5.19 17.41 -10.11
CA LYS A 258 -4.11 16.63 -10.71
C LYS A 258 -3.01 16.34 -9.69
N ILE A 259 -2.70 17.33 -8.85
CA ILE A 259 -1.71 17.20 -7.78
C ILE A 259 -2.17 16.16 -6.76
N VAL A 260 -3.40 16.27 -6.26
CA VAL A 260 -4.00 15.29 -5.34
C VAL A 260 -3.97 13.89 -5.93
N LEU A 261 -4.38 13.72 -7.19
CA LEU A 261 -4.38 12.40 -7.84
C LEU A 261 -2.97 11.79 -7.93
N GLN A 262 -1.96 12.59 -8.27
CA GLN A 262 -0.57 12.13 -8.32
C GLN A 262 -0.04 11.76 -6.94
N THR A 263 -0.27 12.62 -5.94
CA THR A 263 0.17 12.38 -4.56
C THR A 263 -0.49 11.13 -3.97
N LEU A 264 -1.78 10.91 -4.23
CA LEU A 264 -2.46 9.67 -3.81
C LEU A 264 -1.91 8.44 -4.53
N ALA A 265 -1.55 8.53 -5.82
CA ALA A 265 -0.93 7.42 -6.56
C ALA A 265 0.48 7.08 -6.04
N GLU A 266 1.23 8.07 -5.56
CA GLU A 266 2.56 7.88 -4.95
C GLU A 266 2.46 7.19 -3.59
N HIS A 267 1.51 7.60 -2.74
CA HIS A 267 1.40 7.12 -1.35
C HIS A 267 0.47 5.91 -1.15
N PHE A 268 -0.50 5.73 -2.05
CA PHE A 268 -1.51 4.65 -2.01
C PHE A 268 -1.68 3.99 -3.39
N PRO A 269 -0.61 3.44 -3.99
CA PRO A 269 -0.60 3.01 -5.39
C PRO A 269 -1.67 1.97 -5.73
N LYS A 270 -1.96 1.02 -4.83
CA LYS A 270 -2.96 -0.03 -5.06
C LYS A 270 -4.36 0.49 -5.39
N ASN A 271 -4.68 1.71 -4.95
CA ASN A 271 -6.02 2.28 -5.06
C ASN A 271 -6.09 3.37 -6.14
N TYR A 272 -4.95 3.95 -6.54
CA TYR A 272 -4.92 5.16 -7.37
C TYR A 272 -3.92 5.12 -8.53
N SER A 273 -3.21 3.99 -8.75
CA SER A 273 -2.41 3.79 -9.97
C SER A 273 -3.29 3.29 -11.12
N GLY A 274 -3.38 4.08 -12.19
CA GLY A 274 -3.97 3.68 -13.48
C GLY A 274 -2.96 3.05 -14.42
#